data_AF-A0A1B1DT49-F1
#
_entry.id   AF-A0A1B1DT49-F1
#
_cell.length_a   1.000
_cell.length_b   1.000
_cell.length_c   1.000
_cell.angle_alpha   90.00
_cell.angle_beta   90.00
_cell.angle_gamma   90.00
#
_symmetry.space_group_name_H-M   'P 1'
#
loop_
_entity.id
_entity.type
_entity.pdbx_description
1 polymer ?
#
loop_
_entity_poly.entity_id
_entity_poly.type
_entity_poly.pdbx_seq_one_letter_code
_entity_poly.pdbx_strand_id
1 'polypeptide(L)'
;MAGVDPSKPQSFPSWTDYYGKFENGGGIQEPDCTDEKDCGKEVTNYSLRNRDLQMYEGKIRAALHYLLETYRKKGPKNSLESTARHFFYYWLGEKRSNSRKGSTEFRGDIILLCNAINQPSEKGPFGIPCDNPEKVIFDQRKRIFDYYYDYSTVQKKILEDGDASREKWSSYLEGITKACDAIKDYCKPEVENTRGDDQYCKQFEAQYGAYCSAAKLPELEYKLKSAQQEKQSTQLKLNSALHQANKASSLSSTFGTVAAIELPAVIFFLYKVKLQFKVAKYK
;
A
#
# COMPACT_ATOMS: atom_id res chain seq x y z
N MET A 1 8.82 -13.79 18.75
CA MET A 1 8.55 -13.47 17.33
C MET A 1 9.56 -12.43 16.91
N ALA A 2 10.26 -12.61 15.79
CA ALA A 2 11.16 -11.57 15.27
C ALA A 2 10.37 -10.28 15.04
N GLY A 3 10.94 -9.12 15.40
CA GLY A 3 10.28 -7.84 15.18
C GLY A 3 10.18 -7.50 13.69
N VAL A 4 9.09 -6.85 13.28
CA VAL A 4 8.97 -6.29 11.93
C VAL A 4 9.90 -5.09 11.78
N ASP A 5 10.60 -5.01 10.65
CA ASP A 5 11.54 -3.96 10.31
C ASP A 5 11.23 -3.40 8.91
N PRO A 6 10.89 -2.10 8.77
CA PRO A 6 10.57 -1.49 7.48
C PRO A 6 11.72 -1.53 6.46
N SER A 7 12.97 -1.72 6.90
CA SER A 7 14.12 -1.92 6.01
C SER A 7 14.28 -3.36 5.52
N LYS A 8 13.55 -4.32 6.10
CA LYS A 8 13.60 -5.75 5.78
C LYS A 8 12.20 -6.24 5.43
N PRO A 9 11.77 -6.13 4.16
CA PRO A 9 10.46 -6.61 3.70
C PRO A 9 10.16 -8.07 4.10
N GLN A 10 11.20 -8.90 4.27
CA GLN A 10 11.09 -10.30 4.68
C GLN A 10 10.60 -10.50 6.12
N SER A 11 10.57 -9.45 6.94
CA SER A 11 10.07 -9.48 8.31
C SER A 11 8.56 -9.26 8.41
N PHE A 12 7.89 -8.89 7.31
CA PHE A 12 6.46 -8.58 7.29
C PHE A 12 5.59 -9.85 7.18
N PRO A 13 4.37 -9.83 7.74
CA PRO A 13 3.41 -10.94 7.61
C PRO A 13 3.18 -11.41 6.17
N SER A 14 2.98 -10.48 5.23
CA SER A 14 2.83 -10.78 3.79
C SER A 14 3.95 -11.70 3.28
N TRP A 15 5.18 -11.44 3.70
CA TRP A 15 6.32 -12.29 3.37
C TRP A 15 6.36 -13.58 4.19
N THR A 16 6.26 -13.50 5.52
CA THR A 16 6.44 -14.68 6.38
C THR A 16 5.36 -15.73 6.18
N ASP A 17 4.14 -15.28 5.90
CA ASP A 17 2.96 -16.12 5.76
C ASP A 17 2.84 -16.67 4.33
N TYR A 18 3.26 -15.89 3.31
CA TYR A 18 3.07 -16.27 1.90
C TYR A 18 4.37 -16.25 1.08
N TYR A 19 4.93 -15.08 0.76
CA TYR A 19 6.02 -15.02 -0.24
C TYR A 19 7.23 -15.86 0.14
N GLY A 20 7.65 -15.85 1.39
CA GLY A 20 8.73 -16.68 1.91
C GLY A 20 8.41 -18.18 1.83
N LYS A 21 7.13 -18.58 1.94
CA LYS A 21 6.69 -19.96 1.74
C LYS A 21 6.74 -20.34 0.26
N PHE A 22 6.35 -19.43 -0.63
CA PHE A 22 6.42 -19.64 -2.07
C PHE A 22 7.88 -19.72 -2.58
N GLU A 23 8.77 -18.87 -2.06
CA GLU A 23 10.19 -18.88 -2.45
C GLU A 23 10.92 -20.16 -2.04
N ASN A 24 10.63 -20.65 -0.83
CA ASN A 24 11.33 -21.78 -0.23
C ASN A 24 10.57 -23.10 -0.40
N GLY A 25 9.48 -23.11 -1.17
CA GLY A 25 8.63 -24.29 -1.36
C GLY A 25 8.05 -24.87 -0.08
N GLY A 26 7.84 -24.04 0.96
CA GLY A 26 7.37 -24.48 2.27
C GLY A 26 8.32 -25.43 3.02
N GLY A 27 9.56 -25.62 2.54
CA GLY A 27 10.49 -26.63 3.07
C GLY A 27 10.24 -28.06 2.57
N ILE A 28 9.39 -28.24 1.55
CA ILE A 28 9.06 -29.55 0.98
C ILE A 28 10.04 -29.86 -0.15
N GLN A 29 10.73 -31.00 -0.07
CA GLN A 29 11.46 -31.59 -1.20
C GLN A 29 10.42 -32.10 -2.21
N GLU A 30 10.19 -31.30 -3.26
CA GLU A 30 9.38 -31.62 -4.44
C GLU A 30 8.03 -32.31 -4.13
N PRO A 31 6.99 -31.53 -3.81
CA PRO A 31 5.68 -32.14 -3.60
C PRO A 31 5.21 -32.85 -4.86
N ASP A 32 4.59 -34.01 -4.65
CA ASP A 32 3.98 -34.80 -5.71
C ASP A 32 2.73 -34.07 -6.26
N CYS A 33 2.98 -33.16 -7.18
CA CYS A 33 1.96 -32.46 -7.98
C CYS A 33 1.79 -33.16 -9.35
N THR A 34 1.89 -34.50 -9.39
CA THR A 34 1.76 -35.26 -10.64
C THR A 34 0.31 -35.61 -10.97
N ASP A 35 -0.57 -35.65 -9.96
CA ASP A 35 -1.96 -36.05 -10.17
C ASP A 35 -2.77 -35.03 -11.00
N GLU A 36 -3.41 -35.54 -12.05
CA GLU A 36 -4.33 -34.79 -12.93
C GLU A 36 -5.57 -34.22 -12.22
N LYS A 37 -5.80 -34.62 -10.96
CA LYS A 37 -7.00 -34.25 -10.19
C LYS A 37 -6.83 -33.00 -9.34
N ASP A 38 -5.61 -32.51 -9.09
CA ASP A 38 -5.35 -31.38 -8.18
C ASP A 38 -4.28 -30.40 -8.71
N CYS A 39 -3.15 -30.28 -8.01
CA CYS A 39 -2.09 -29.30 -8.25
C CYS A 39 -1.57 -29.36 -9.70
N GLY A 40 -1.44 -30.56 -10.28
CA GLY A 40 -0.94 -30.75 -11.65
C GLY A 40 -1.83 -30.09 -12.72
N LYS A 41 -3.15 -30.11 -12.52
CA LYS A 41 -4.10 -29.46 -13.43
C LYS A 41 -3.96 -27.93 -13.38
N GLU A 42 -3.80 -27.36 -12.19
CA GLU A 42 -3.60 -25.92 -12.03
C GLU A 42 -2.28 -25.45 -12.64
N VAL A 43 -1.19 -26.18 -12.39
CA VAL A 43 0.12 -25.92 -13.02
C VAL A 43 0.00 -25.90 -14.55
N THR A 44 -0.72 -26.87 -15.11
CA THR A 44 -0.97 -26.95 -16.55
C THR A 44 -1.79 -25.76 -17.04
N ASN A 45 -2.86 -25.39 -16.33
CA ASN A 45 -3.70 -24.25 -16.67
C ASN A 45 -2.92 -22.92 -16.69
N TYR A 46 -1.90 -22.79 -15.84
CA TYR A 46 -1.05 -21.59 -15.84
C TYR A 46 -0.12 -21.49 -17.05
N SER A 47 -0.02 -22.55 -17.87
CA SER A 47 0.71 -22.54 -19.15
C SER A 47 2.16 -22.06 -19.00
N LEU A 48 2.89 -22.57 -17.99
CA LEU A 48 4.18 -22.02 -17.56
C LEU A 48 5.21 -21.85 -18.68
N ARG A 49 5.29 -22.81 -19.62
CA ARG A 49 6.21 -22.76 -20.75
C ARG A 49 5.94 -21.57 -21.69
N ASN A 50 4.66 -21.29 -21.96
CA ASN A 50 4.27 -20.22 -22.88
C ASN A 50 4.52 -18.82 -22.31
N ARG A 51 4.83 -18.73 -21.01
CA ARG A 51 4.99 -17.46 -20.27
C ARG A 51 6.38 -17.31 -19.66
N ASP A 52 7.35 -18.11 -20.10
CA ASP A 52 8.73 -18.14 -19.56
C ASP A 52 8.80 -18.38 -18.05
N LEU A 53 7.81 -19.08 -17.49
CA LEU A 53 7.80 -19.48 -16.09
C LEU A 53 8.34 -20.89 -15.89
N GLN A 54 8.82 -21.55 -16.96
CA GLN A 54 9.36 -22.91 -16.90
C GLN A 54 10.55 -23.02 -15.94
N MET A 55 11.43 -22.02 -15.88
CA MET A 55 12.56 -22.02 -14.94
C MET A 55 12.13 -21.94 -13.47
N TYR A 56 10.87 -21.57 -13.21
CA TYR A 56 10.29 -21.50 -11.87
C TYR A 56 9.31 -22.65 -11.61
N GLU A 57 9.16 -23.62 -12.52
CA GLU A 57 8.14 -24.67 -12.43
C GLU A 57 8.17 -25.42 -11.09
N GLY A 58 9.35 -25.83 -10.61
CA GLY A 58 9.49 -26.48 -9.31
C GLY A 58 9.01 -25.61 -8.14
N LYS A 59 9.38 -24.33 -8.12
CA LYS A 59 8.90 -23.37 -7.10
C LYS A 59 7.40 -23.15 -7.19
N ILE A 60 6.85 -23.04 -8.40
CA ILE A 60 5.42 -22.84 -8.64
C ILE A 60 4.62 -24.05 -8.14
N ARG A 61 5.08 -25.28 -8.44
CA ARG A 61 4.49 -26.52 -7.92
C ARG A 61 4.51 -26.54 -6.38
N ALA A 62 5.65 -26.20 -5.78
CA ALA A 62 5.77 -26.17 -4.33
C ALA A 62 4.89 -25.10 -3.65
N ALA A 63 4.83 -23.90 -4.23
CA ALA A 63 3.96 -22.81 -3.75
C ALA A 63 2.47 -23.18 -3.85
N LEU A 64 2.04 -23.79 -4.96
CA LEU A 64 0.68 -24.29 -5.14
C LEU A 64 0.34 -25.40 -4.15
N HIS A 65 1.22 -26.37 -3.97
CA HIS A 65 1.01 -27.44 -3.01
C HIS A 65 0.78 -26.87 -1.60
N TYR A 66 1.66 -25.96 -1.17
CA TYR A 66 1.50 -25.25 0.11
C TYR A 66 0.16 -24.54 0.22
N LEU A 67 -0.26 -23.81 -0.83
CA LEU A 67 -1.54 -23.10 -0.85
C LEU A 67 -2.73 -24.07 -0.70
N LEU A 68 -2.75 -25.14 -1.50
CA LEU A 68 -3.83 -26.13 -1.52
C LEU A 68 -3.91 -26.89 -0.19
N GLU A 69 -2.78 -27.33 0.34
CA GLU A 69 -2.75 -28.07 1.60
C GLU A 69 -3.19 -27.20 2.78
N THR A 70 -2.70 -25.95 2.84
CA THR A 70 -2.92 -25.06 3.99
C THR A 70 -4.32 -24.43 4.01
N TYR A 71 -4.85 -24.07 2.84
CA TYR A 71 -6.05 -23.23 2.74
C TYR A 71 -7.27 -23.93 2.13
N ARG A 72 -7.10 -24.84 1.16
CA ARG A 72 -8.23 -25.50 0.46
C ARG A 72 -8.96 -26.52 1.32
N LYS A 73 -8.25 -27.21 2.23
CA LYS A 73 -8.82 -28.25 3.12
C LYS A 73 -9.71 -27.70 4.24
N LYS A 74 -9.80 -26.37 4.40
CA LYS A 74 -10.46 -25.70 5.54
C LYS A 74 -11.92 -25.24 5.26
N GLY A 75 -12.68 -25.95 4.40
CA GLY A 75 -14.13 -25.74 4.23
C GLY A 75 -14.57 -25.01 2.93
N PRO A 76 -15.84 -24.54 2.83
CA PRO A 76 -16.26 -23.67 1.72
C PRO A 76 -15.35 -22.44 1.68
N LYS A 77 -15.16 -21.85 0.48
CA LYS A 77 -14.20 -20.78 0.22
C LYS A 77 -14.07 -19.85 1.42
N ASN A 78 -13.00 -20.06 2.19
CA ASN A 78 -12.70 -19.17 3.28
C ASN A 78 -11.95 -17.98 2.70
N SER A 79 -12.11 -16.82 3.34
CA SER A 79 -11.38 -15.60 2.97
C SER A 79 -9.87 -15.83 2.86
N LEU A 80 -9.32 -16.80 3.60
CA LEU A 80 -7.89 -17.12 3.61
C LEU A 80 -7.40 -17.73 2.29
N GLU A 81 -8.15 -18.64 1.67
CA GLU A 81 -7.77 -19.19 0.35
C GLU A 81 -7.78 -18.10 -0.71
N SER A 82 -8.80 -17.23 -0.71
CA SER A 82 -8.84 -16.07 -1.62
C SER A 82 -7.63 -15.14 -1.40
N THR A 83 -7.29 -14.83 -0.15
CA THR A 83 -6.10 -14.04 0.18
C THR A 83 -4.81 -14.72 -0.30
N ALA A 84 -4.64 -16.02 -0.04
CA ALA A 84 -3.46 -16.77 -0.49
C ALA A 84 -3.33 -16.76 -2.02
N ARG A 85 -4.44 -16.86 -2.75
CA ARG A 85 -4.48 -16.79 -4.22
C ARG A 85 -4.10 -15.41 -4.75
N HIS A 86 -4.47 -14.33 -4.06
CA HIS A 86 -4.01 -12.98 -4.41
C HIS A 86 -2.50 -12.82 -4.23
N PHE A 87 -1.95 -13.30 -3.11
CA PHE A 87 -0.49 -13.32 -2.90
C PHE A 87 0.22 -14.14 -3.98
N PHE A 88 -0.32 -15.31 -4.31
CA PHE A 88 0.24 -16.17 -5.33
C PHE A 88 0.20 -15.53 -6.73
N TYR A 89 -0.87 -14.80 -7.06
CA TYR A 89 -0.97 -14.00 -8.28
C TYR A 89 0.14 -12.92 -8.37
N TYR A 90 0.32 -12.13 -7.31
CA TYR A 90 1.37 -11.11 -7.30
C TYR A 90 2.77 -11.70 -7.36
N TRP A 91 2.99 -12.84 -6.69
CA TRP A 91 4.25 -13.57 -6.73
C TRP A 91 4.58 -14.09 -8.14
N LEU A 92 3.60 -14.71 -8.82
CA LEU A 92 3.77 -15.19 -10.20
C LEU A 92 4.06 -14.05 -11.18
N GLY A 93 3.36 -12.91 -11.04
CA GLY A 93 3.61 -11.74 -11.87
C GLY A 93 5.01 -11.16 -11.67
N GLU A 94 5.52 -11.16 -10.43
CA GLU A 94 6.90 -10.78 -10.16
C GLU A 94 7.92 -11.74 -10.81
N LYS A 95 7.70 -13.05 -10.73
CA LYS A 95 8.54 -14.05 -11.43
C LYS A 95 8.54 -13.84 -12.93
N ARG A 96 7.36 -13.58 -13.49
CA ARG A 96 7.20 -13.28 -14.91
C ARG A 96 7.95 -12.03 -15.30
N SER A 97 7.87 -10.98 -14.49
CA SER A 97 8.54 -9.73 -14.80
C SER A 97 10.07 -9.84 -14.81
N ASN A 98 10.64 -10.75 -14.03
CA ASN A 98 12.09 -10.92 -13.98
C ASN A 98 12.63 -11.72 -15.16
N SER A 99 11.77 -12.39 -15.95
CA SER A 99 12.20 -13.25 -17.06
C SER A 99 12.33 -12.53 -18.42
N ARG A 100 11.70 -11.37 -18.67
CA ARG A 100 11.84 -10.61 -19.95
C ARG A 100 11.76 -9.09 -19.79
N LYS A 101 12.20 -8.35 -20.82
CA LYS A 101 12.27 -6.87 -20.87
C LYS A 101 11.10 -6.16 -21.61
N GLY A 102 9.99 -6.83 -21.95
CA GLY A 102 8.90 -6.25 -22.74
C GLY A 102 7.58 -6.02 -21.97
N SER A 103 6.96 -4.85 -22.12
CA SER A 103 5.71 -4.47 -21.41
C SER A 103 4.43 -5.11 -21.98
N THR A 104 4.35 -5.31 -23.30
CA THR A 104 3.16 -5.89 -23.96
C THR A 104 2.97 -7.37 -23.63
N GLU A 105 4.06 -8.14 -23.59
CA GLU A 105 4.00 -9.57 -23.24
C GLU A 105 3.58 -9.75 -21.77
N PHE A 106 4.13 -8.94 -20.87
CA PHE A 106 3.78 -8.95 -19.45
C PHE A 106 2.27 -8.80 -19.24
N ARG A 107 1.68 -7.78 -19.88
CA ARG A 107 0.26 -7.48 -19.85
C ARG A 107 -0.63 -8.70 -20.20
N GLY A 108 -0.35 -9.32 -21.35
CA GLY A 108 -1.06 -10.52 -21.78
C GLY A 108 -0.91 -11.69 -20.80
N ASP A 109 0.30 -11.91 -20.29
CA ASP A 109 0.58 -12.99 -19.36
C ASP A 109 -0.11 -12.81 -18.01
N ILE A 110 -0.16 -11.58 -17.49
CA ILE A 110 -0.86 -11.26 -16.24
C ILE A 110 -2.36 -11.50 -16.35
N ILE A 111 -3.01 -11.09 -17.45
CA ILE A 111 -4.43 -11.39 -17.68
C ILE A 111 -4.66 -12.89 -17.66
N LEU A 112 -3.85 -13.64 -18.42
CA LEU A 112 -4.00 -15.08 -18.51
C LEU A 112 -3.71 -15.78 -17.18
N LEU A 113 -2.81 -15.24 -16.34
CA LEU A 113 -2.52 -15.78 -15.00
C LEU A 113 -3.72 -15.53 -14.09
N CYS A 114 -4.22 -14.29 -14.07
CA CYS A 114 -5.41 -13.94 -13.31
C CYS A 114 -6.59 -14.83 -13.70
N ASN A 115 -6.87 -14.95 -15.00
CA ASN A 115 -7.97 -15.79 -15.51
C ASN A 115 -7.80 -17.24 -15.07
N ALA A 116 -6.60 -17.80 -15.17
CA ALA A 116 -6.36 -19.18 -14.77
C ALA A 116 -6.47 -19.39 -13.25
N ILE A 117 -6.09 -18.40 -12.43
CA ILE A 117 -6.26 -18.46 -10.97
C ILE A 117 -7.72 -18.30 -10.60
N ASN A 118 -8.46 -17.41 -11.26
CA ASN A 118 -9.89 -17.18 -11.02
C ASN A 118 -10.81 -18.23 -11.65
N GLN A 119 -10.32 -19.02 -12.60
CA GLN A 119 -11.10 -20.07 -13.22
C GLN A 119 -11.60 -21.03 -12.13
N PRO A 120 -12.84 -21.51 -12.27
CA PRO A 120 -13.56 -22.10 -11.15
C PRO A 120 -12.86 -23.36 -10.65
N SER A 121 -12.44 -23.31 -9.38
CA SER A 121 -12.91 -24.36 -8.47
C SER A 121 -14.43 -24.27 -8.43
N GLU A 122 -15.13 -25.37 -8.16
CA GLU A 122 -16.61 -25.45 -8.06
C GLU A 122 -17.29 -24.36 -7.18
N LYS A 123 -16.48 -23.56 -6.48
CA LYS A 123 -16.83 -22.50 -5.54
C LYS A 123 -16.85 -21.07 -6.13
N GLY A 124 -16.68 -20.86 -7.45
CA GLY A 124 -16.74 -19.53 -8.14
C GLY A 124 -15.38 -18.82 -8.35
N PRO A 125 -15.32 -17.49 -8.62
CA PRO A 125 -14.05 -16.75 -8.77
C PRO A 125 -13.41 -16.35 -7.42
N PHE A 126 -12.08 -16.17 -7.37
CA PHE A 126 -11.38 -15.73 -6.13
C PHE A 126 -11.39 -14.22 -5.92
N GLY A 127 -11.89 -13.47 -6.90
CA GLY A 127 -12.04 -12.01 -6.81
C GLY A 127 -10.78 -11.24 -7.20
N ILE A 128 -9.80 -11.90 -7.82
CA ILE A 128 -8.63 -11.21 -8.37
C ILE A 128 -9.10 -10.41 -9.58
N PRO A 129 -8.84 -9.10 -9.69
CA PRO A 129 -9.22 -8.35 -10.87
C PRO A 129 -8.31 -8.73 -12.05
N CYS A 130 -8.93 -9.22 -13.13
CA CYS A 130 -8.24 -9.65 -14.35
C CYS A 130 -8.26 -8.58 -15.43
N ASP A 131 -7.75 -7.41 -15.08
CA ASP A 131 -7.54 -6.32 -16.02
C ASP A 131 -6.13 -6.41 -16.64
N ASN A 132 -5.73 -5.38 -17.39
CA ASN A 132 -4.51 -5.37 -18.21
C ASN A 132 -3.44 -4.38 -17.71
N PRO A 133 -2.97 -4.47 -16.45
CA PRO A 133 -2.10 -3.45 -15.90
C PRO A 133 -0.72 -3.49 -16.55
N GLU A 134 -0.16 -2.31 -16.79
CA GLU A 134 1.27 -2.20 -17.03
C GLU A 134 2.06 -2.73 -15.83
N LYS A 135 3.29 -3.17 -16.06
CA LYS A 135 4.18 -3.63 -14.98
C LYS A 135 4.26 -2.63 -13.82
N VAL A 136 4.46 -1.35 -14.13
CA VAL A 136 4.57 -0.31 -13.09
C VAL A 136 3.29 -0.24 -12.26
N ILE A 137 2.12 -0.28 -12.90
CA ILE A 137 0.83 -0.29 -12.22
C ILE A 137 0.70 -1.56 -11.38
N PHE A 138 0.98 -2.73 -11.95
CA PHE A 138 0.95 -4.01 -11.24
C PHE A 138 1.80 -3.99 -9.95
N ASP A 139 3.02 -3.45 -10.02
CA ASP A 139 3.90 -3.33 -8.85
C ASP A 139 3.32 -2.41 -7.77
N GLN A 140 2.67 -1.30 -8.15
CA GLN A 140 2.00 -0.44 -7.17
C GLN A 140 0.80 -1.14 -6.52
N ARG A 141 0.03 -1.91 -7.29
CA ARG A 141 -1.10 -2.69 -6.76
C ARG A 141 -0.64 -3.74 -5.77
N LYS A 142 0.43 -4.47 -6.10
CA LYS A 142 1.08 -5.43 -5.19
C LYS A 142 1.45 -4.74 -3.88
N ARG A 143 2.15 -3.60 -3.96
CA ARG A 143 2.59 -2.85 -2.78
C ARG A 143 1.43 -2.40 -1.88
N ILE A 144 0.32 -1.96 -2.46
CA ILE A 144 -0.88 -1.58 -1.71
C ILE A 144 -1.53 -2.80 -1.07
N PHE A 145 -1.62 -3.91 -1.80
CA PHE A 145 -2.17 -5.17 -1.29
C PHE A 145 -1.34 -5.73 -0.13
N ASP A 146 -0.01 -5.73 -0.25
CA ASP A 146 0.91 -6.14 0.80
C ASP A 146 0.71 -5.27 2.06
N TYR A 147 0.67 -3.94 1.90
CA TYR A 147 0.41 -3.04 3.02
C TYR A 147 -0.97 -3.23 3.65
N TYR A 148 -2.02 -3.47 2.85
CA TYR A 148 -3.36 -3.77 3.35
C TYR A 148 -3.34 -4.97 4.30
N TYR A 149 -2.64 -6.04 3.92
CA TYR A 149 -2.48 -7.22 4.76
C TYR A 149 -1.62 -6.94 6.00
N ASP A 150 -0.53 -6.19 5.83
CA ASP A 150 0.45 -5.91 6.89
C ASP A 150 0.02 -4.79 7.85
N TYR A 151 -1.04 -4.04 7.50
CA TYR A 151 -1.43 -2.78 8.15
C TYR A 151 -1.54 -2.90 9.66
N SER A 152 -2.22 -3.91 10.17
CA SER A 152 -2.43 -4.10 11.62
C SER A 152 -1.11 -4.26 12.37
N THR A 153 -0.14 -4.96 11.77
CA THR A 153 1.18 -5.20 12.36
C THR A 153 2.04 -3.95 12.29
N VAL A 154 2.02 -3.25 11.15
CA VAL A 154 2.70 -1.97 10.97
C VAL A 154 2.18 -0.92 11.95
N GLN A 155 0.85 -0.77 12.05
CA GLN A 155 0.21 0.19 12.95
C GLN A 155 0.57 -0.10 14.40
N LYS A 156 0.50 -1.36 14.84
CA LYS A 156 0.89 -1.77 16.19
C LYS A 156 2.35 -1.40 16.48
N LYS A 157 3.27 -1.66 15.54
CA LYS A 157 4.69 -1.36 15.71
C LYS A 157 4.97 0.14 15.81
N ILE A 158 4.34 0.95 14.97
CA ILE A 158 4.46 2.41 15.03
C ILE A 158 3.98 2.95 16.39
N LEU A 159 2.93 2.35 16.98
CA LEU A 159 2.42 2.75 18.29
C LEU A 159 3.33 2.31 19.44
N GLU A 160 3.91 1.11 19.35
CA GLU A 160 4.82 0.55 20.37
C GLU A 160 6.16 1.31 20.42
N ASP A 161 6.73 1.63 19.27
CA ASP A 161 8.08 2.18 19.18
C ASP A 161 8.12 3.72 19.37
N GLY A 162 6.96 4.40 19.40
CA GLY A 162 6.84 5.84 19.70
C GLY A 162 7.41 6.78 18.62
N ASP A 163 7.75 8.02 19.00
CA ASP A 163 8.15 9.07 18.05
C ASP A 163 9.47 8.76 17.31
N ALA A 164 10.45 8.10 17.96
CA ALA A 164 11.72 7.71 17.33
C ALA A 164 11.54 6.70 16.18
N SER A 165 10.46 5.93 16.20
CA SER A 165 10.16 4.94 15.17
C SER A 165 9.59 5.54 13.90
N ARG A 166 8.91 6.69 13.99
CA ARG A 166 8.24 7.30 12.84
C ARG A 166 9.23 7.63 11.73
N GLU A 167 10.45 8.03 12.10
CA GLU A 167 11.52 8.25 11.14
C GLU A 167 11.93 6.95 10.46
N LYS A 168 12.05 5.84 11.21
CA LYS A 168 12.35 4.51 10.66
C LYS A 168 11.27 4.02 9.67
N TRP A 169 10.00 4.31 9.96
CA TRP A 169 8.85 3.93 9.13
C TRP A 169 8.56 4.91 7.99
N SER A 170 9.15 6.11 8.00
CA SER A 170 8.84 7.19 7.06
C SER A 170 9.04 6.77 5.60
N SER A 171 10.21 6.23 5.25
CA SER A 171 10.52 5.80 3.89
C SER A 171 9.59 4.68 3.39
N TYR A 172 9.23 3.75 4.27
CA TYR A 172 8.27 2.69 3.96
C TYR A 172 6.89 3.28 3.65
N LEU A 173 6.35 4.12 4.53
CA LEU A 173 5.02 4.73 4.37
C LEU A 173 4.97 5.73 3.21
N GLU A 174 6.06 6.43 2.91
CA GLU A 174 6.20 7.26 1.72
C GLU A 174 6.11 6.40 0.45
N GLY A 175 6.75 5.23 0.45
CA GLY A 175 6.67 4.26 -0.64
C GLY A 175 5.25 3.73 -0.87
N ILE A 176 4.47 3.50 0.19
CA ILE A 176 3.05 3.14 0.11
C ILE A 176 2.22 4.32 -0.39
N THR A 177 2.48 5.51 0.13
CA THR A 177 1.76 6.74 -0.25
C THR A 177 1.90 7.02 -1.75
N LYS A 178 3.12 6.93 -2.29
CA LYS A 178 3.39 7.08 -3.73
C LYS A 178 2.65 6.03 -4.56
N ALA A 179 2.59 4.78 -4.07
CA ALA A 179 1.83 3.72 -4.74
C ALA A 179 0.34 4.03 -4.80
N CYS A 180 -0.23 4.45 -3.67
CA CYS A 180 -1.62 4.87 -3.56
C CYS A 180 -1.95 6.05 -4.49
N ASP A 181 -1.07 7.04 -4.57
CA ASP A 181 -1.27 8.19 -5.46
C ASP A 181 -1.19 7.79 -6.94
N ALA A 182 -0.22 6.95 -7.31
CA ALA A 182 -0.11 6.43 -8.67
C ALA A 182 -1.35 5.61 -9.09
N ILE A 183 -1.90 4.79 -8.18
CA ILE A 183 -3.13 4.02 -8.45
C ILE A 183 -4.36 4.92 -8.49
N LYS A 184 -4.45 5.92 -7.60
CA LYS A 184 -5.53 6.90 -7.64
C LYS A 184 -5.53 7.68 -8.95
N ASP A 185 -4.37 8.06 -9.46
CA ASP A 185 -4.20 8.71 -10.75
C ASP A 185 -4.58 7.78 -11.91
N TYR A 186 -4.14 6.51 -11.86
CA TYR A 186 -4.52 5.48 -12.83
C TYR A 186 -6.04 5.27 -12.91
N CYS A 187 -6.73 5.33 -11.76
CA CYS A 187 -8.17 5.10 -11.66
C CYS A 187 -9.04 6.33 -11.98
N LYS A 188 -8.43 7.48 -12.31
CA LYS A 188 -9.22 8.64 -12.76
C LYS A 188 -9.95 8.29 -14.07
N PRO A 189 -11.23 8.64 -14.22
CA PRO A 189 -11.91 8.53 -15.50
C PRO A 189 -11.20 9.44 -16.51
N GLU A 190 -10.74 8.88 -17.62
CA GLU A 190 -10.26 9.68 -18.76
C GLU A 190 -11.48 10.20 -19.53
N VAL A 191 -11.35 11.39 -20.14
CA VAL A 191 -12.45 12.14 -20.80
C VAL A 191 -13.16 11.30 -21.88
N GLU A 192 -12.52 10.26 -22.40
CA GLU A 192 -13.06 9.40 -23.46
C GLU A 192 -12.98 7.88 -23.16
N ASN A 193 -12.52 7.44 -21.97
CA ASN A 193 -12.39 6.01 -21.65
C ASN A 193 -12.78 5.65 -20.21
N THR A 194 -13.53 4.55 -20.10
CA THR A 194 -14.18 3.98 -18.91
C THR A 194 -13.23 3.33 -17.90
N ARG A 195 -12.02 3.87 -17.68
CA ARG A 195 -11.09 3.31 -16.65
C ARG A 195 -11.67 3.36 -15.23
N GLY A 196 -12.58 4.30 -14.96
CA GLY A 196 -13.33 4.34 -13.69
C GLY A 196 -14.26 3.13 -13.47
N ASP A 197 -14.63 2.42 -14.54
CA ASP A 197 -15.43 1.20 -14.45
C ASP A 197 -14.60 -0.08 -14.28
N ASP A 198 -13.27 0.04 -14.32
CA ASP A 198 -12.34 -1.06 -14.08
C ASP A 198 -12.60 -1.70 -12.72
N GLN A 199 -12.68 -3.03 -12.72
CA GLN A 199 -12.99 -3.81 -11.51
C GLN A 199 -11.98 -3.57 -10.40
N TYR A 200 -10.69 -3.42 -10.73
CA TYR A 200 -9.66 -3.10 -9.75
C TYR A 200 -9.90 -1.72 -9.14
N CYS A 201 -10.25 -0.70 -9.94
CA CYS A 201 -10.46 0.65 -9.42
C CYS A 201 -11.64 0.72 -8.44
N LYS A 202 -12.74 0.01 -8.73
CA LYS A 202 -13.86 -0.14 -7.78
C LYS A 202 -13.42 -0.82 -6.49
N GLN A 203 -12.62 -1.90 -6.60
CA GLN A 203 -12.08 -2.59 -5.43
C GLN A 203 -11.12 -1.71 -4.63
N PHE A 204 -10.27 -0.93 -5.31
CA PHE A 204 -9.31 -0.03 -4.70
C PHE A 204 -9.99 1.03 -3.84
N GLU A 205 -11.02 1.70 -4.37
CA GLU A 205 -11.78 2.69 -3.61
C GLU A 205 -12.47 2.06 -2.39
N ALA A 206 -13.11 0.90 -2.58
CA ALA A 206 -13.88 0.24 -1.53
C ALA A 206 -13.01 -0.40 -0.43
N GLN A 207 -11.87 -0.99 -0.78
CA GLN A 207 -11.07 -1.80 0.14
C GLN A 207 -9.77 -1.11 0.58
N TYR A 208 -9.09 -0.40 -0.31
CA TYR A 208 -7.73 0.09 -0.05
C TYR A 208 -7.68 1.60 0.25
N GLY A 209 -8.70 2.37 -0.12
CA GLY A 209 -8.72 3.83 0.05
C GLY A 209 -8.49 4.31 1.49
N ALA A 210 -9.07 3.61 2.48
CA ALA A 210 -8.88 3.93 3.89
C ALA A 210 -7.42 3.71 4.35
N TYR A 211 -6.79 2.62 3.89
CA TYR A 211 -5.40 2.28 4.20
C TYR A 211 -4.43 3.26 3.54
N CYS A 212 -4.70 3.64 2.29
CA CYS A 212 -3.95 4.68 1.59
C CYS A 212 -4.02 6.03 2.32
N SER A 213 -5.16 6.35 2.93
CA SER A 213 -5.31 7.56 3.75
C SER A 213 -4.54 7.44 5.07
N ALA A 214 -4.57 6.26 5.69
CA ALA A 214 -3.83 5.98 6.93
C ALA A 214 -2.30 6.08 6.73
N ALA A 215 -1.78 5.62 5.59
CA ALA A 215 -0.35 5.72 5.26
C ALA A 215 0.16 7.18 5.23
N LYS A 216 -0.71 8.15 4.92
CA LYS A 216 -0.39 9.59 4.89
C LYS A 216 -0.41 10.26 6.27
N LEU A 217 -1.03 9.65 7.27
CA LEU A 217 -1.24 10.30 8.57
C LEU A 217 0.06 10.67 9.29
N PRO A 218 1.11 9.82 9.35
CA PRO A 218 2.33 10.18 10.08
C PRO A 218 3.03 11.39 9.48
N GLU A 219 3.01 11.53 8.15
CA GLU A 219 3.55 12.70 7.45
C GLU A 219 2.77 13.98 7.81
N LEU A 220 1.44 13.90 7.83
CA LEU A 220 0.58 15.02 8.21
C LEU A 220 0.77 15.44 9.66
N GLU A 221 0.88 14.48 10.58
CA GLU A 221 1.15 14.74 11.99
C GLU A 221 2.52 15.40 12.20
N TYR A 222 3.54 14.93 11.48
CA TYR A 222 4.88 15.53 11.52
C TYR A 222 4.87 16.97 11.02
N LYS A 223 4.27 17.21 9.84
CA LYS A 223 4.11 18.57 9.27
C LYS A 223 3.35 19.50 10.22
N LEU A 224 2.31 18.99 10.89
CA LEU A 224 1.55 19.74 11.87
C LEU A 224 2.40 20.12 13.11
N LYS A 225 3.14 19.17 13.68
CA LYS A 225 4.05 19.43 14.82
C LYS A 225 5.11 20.47 14.45
N SER A 226 5.73 20.35 13.27
CA SER A 226 6.75 21.29 12.78
C SER A 226 6.19 22.70 12.59
N ALA A 227 5.03 22.85 11.93
CA ALA A 227 4.37 24.14 11.76
C ALA A 227 3.97 24.80 13.10
N GLN A 228 3.58 24.00 14.10
CA GLN A 228 3.28 24.50 15.44
C GLN A 228 4.53 25.03 16.15
N GLN A 229 5.67 24.33 16.03
CA GLN A 229 6.94 24.77 16.59
C GLN A 229 7.43 26.07 15.94
N GLU A 230 7.32 26.18 14.61
CA GLU A 230 7.67 27.40 13.88
C GLU A 230 6.79 28.59 14.32
N LYS A 231 5.49 28.36 14.48
CA LYS A 231 4.55 29.37 15.00
C LYS A 231 4.94 29.83 16.42
N GLN A 232 5.29 28.90 17.31
CA GLN A 232 5.73 29.22 18.67
C GLN A 232 7.04 30.02 18.67
N SER A 233 8.02 29.62 17.85
CA SER A 233 9.30 30.34 17.68
C SER A 233 9.07 31.77 17.18
N THR A 234 8.20 31.94 16.19
CA THR A 234 7.87 33.25 15.61
C THR A 234 7.15 34.13 16.62
N GLN A 235 6.21 33.56 17.39
CA GLN A 235 5.52 34.28 18.47
C GLN A 235 6.49 34.75 19.57
N LEU A 236 7.46 33.91 19.95
CA LEU A 236 8.48 34.26 20.93
C LEU A 236 9.39 35.40 20.42
N LYS A 237 9.81 35.35 19.15
CA LYS A 237 10.59 36.42 18.51
C LYS A 237 9.82 37.74 18.45
N LEU A 238 8.53 37.68 18.08
CA LEU A 238 7.65 38.84 18.05
C LEU A 238 7.50 39.48 19.43
N ASN A 239 7.24 38.67 20.46
CA ASN A 239 7.11 39.17 21.83
C ASN A 239 8.42 39.80 22.34
N SER A 240 9.58 39.23 21.98
CA SER A 240 10.89 39.79 22.30
C SER A 240 11.12 41.15 21.61
N ALA A 241 10.79 41.26 20.33
CA ALA A 241 10.88 42.51 19.58
C ALA A 241 9.96 43.61 20.14
N LEU A 242 8.72 43.26 20.52
CA LEU A 242 7.78 44.18 21.17
C LEU A 242 8.31 44.68 22.52
N HIS A 243 8.86 43.78 23.36
CA HIS A 243 9.48 44.19 24.62
C HIS A 243 10.70 45.11 24.42
N GLN A 244 11.49 44.88 23.37
CA GLN A 244 12.63 45.74 23.04
C GLN A 244 12.19 47.12 22.53
N ALA A 245 11.16 47.17 21.68
CA ALA A 245 10.57 48.43 21.21
C ALA A 245 9.99 49.24 22.37
N ASN A 246 9.24 48.59 23.28
CA ASN A 246 8.67 49.25 24.46
C ASN A 246 9.73 49.84 25.41
N LYS A 247 10.93 49.25 25.48
CA LYS A 247 12.06 49.82 26.23
C LYS A 247 12.73 51.01 25.54
N ALA A 248 12.68 51.09 24.22
CA ALA A 248 13.23 52.22 23.47
C ALA A 248 12.30 53.44 23.49
N SER A 249 10.98 53.21 23.52
CA SER A 249 9.96 54.28 23.50
C SER A 249 9.84 55.09 24.79
N SER A 250 10.42 54.65 25.91
CA SER A 250 10.41 55.40 27.17
C SER A 250 11.36 56.62 27.19
N LEU A 251 12.13 56.88 26.11
CA LEU A 251 13.01 58.04 26.00
C LEU A 251 12.62 59.06 24.91
N SER A 252 11.54 58.84 24.14
CA SER A 252 11.13 59.75 23.06
C SER A 252 9.61 59.93 23.03
N SER A 253 9.10 60.77 23.90
CA SER A 253 7.76 61.35 23.75
C SER A 253 7.81 62.41 22.65
N THR A 254 7.44 62.04 21.43
CA THR A 254 6.71 62.86 20.42
C THR A 254 6.72 62.17 19.04
N PHE A 255 5.53 62.04 18.43
CA PHE A 255 5.21 61.52 17.08
C PHE A 255 5.39 59.99 16.90
N GLY A 256 4.50 59.21 16.29
CA GLY A 256 3.25 59.42 15.57
C GLY A 256 2.70 58.03 15.16
N THR A 257 1.39 57.95 14.94
CA THR A 257 0.54 56.87 14.41
C THR A 257 1.25 55.60 13.89
N VAL A 258 1.12 54.48 14.61
CA VAL A 258 1.57 53.15 14.16
C VAL A 258 0.43 52.42 13.45
N ALA A 259 0.66 52.06 12.18
CA ALA A 259 -0.26 51.33 11.32
C ALA A 259 -0.49 49.89 11.80
N ALA A 260 -1.77 49.48 11.84
CA ALA A 260 -2.20 48.14 12.18
C ALA A 260 -1.75 47.14 11.09
N ILE A 261 -0.89 46.20 11.46
CA ILE A 261 -0.46 45.11 10.58
C ILE A 261 -1.60 44.08 10.51
N GLU A 262 -2.19 43.96 9.32
CA GLU A 262 -3.21 42.97 8.98
C GLU A 262 -2.64 41.55 9.10
N LEU A 263 -3.10 40.78 10.09
CA LEU A 263 -2.82 39.35 10.20
C LEU A 263 -4.08 38.47 10.42
N PRO A 264 -5.08 38.43 9.50
CA PRO A 264 -6.20 37.48 9.61
C PRO A 264 -6.08 36.23 8.72
N ALA A 265 -5.14 36.17 7.76
CA ALA A 265 -5.18 35.13 6.72
C ALA A 265 -4.83 33.71 7.22
N VAL A 266 -3.90 33.57 8.18
CA VAL A 266 -3.43 32.24 8.64
C VAL A 266 -4.46 31.54 9.53
N ILE A 267 -5.30 32.29 10.25
CA ILE A 267 -6.38 31.73 11.09
C ILE A 267 -7.48 31.11 10.23
N PHE A 268 -7.77 31.70 9.06
CA PHE A 268 -8.80 31.23 8.14
C PHE A 268 -8.48 29.84 7.56
N PHE A 269 -7.22 29.55 7.19
CA PHE A 269 -6.83 28.24 6.66
C PHE A 269 -6.91 27.12 7.70
N LEU A 270 -6.66 27.40 8.98
CA LEU A 270 -6.71 26.39 10.06
C LEU A 270 -8.14 25.98 10.44
N TYR A 271 -9.11 26.90 10.34
CA TYR A 271 -10.52 26.60 10.59
C TYR A 271 -11.08 25.60 9.56
N LYS A 272 -10.67 25.72 8.29
CA LYS A 272 -11.16 24.88 7.19
C LYS A 272 -10.73 23.40 7.32
N VAL A 273 -9.51 23.14 7.78
CA VAL A 273 -9.00 21.76 7.97
C VAL A 273 -9.74 21.05 9.11
N LYS A 274 -10.05 21.76 10.21
CA LYS A 274 -10.74 21.17 11.37
C LYS A 274 -12.20 20.80 11.10
N LEU A 275 -12.87 21.53 10.20
CA LEU A 275 -14.25 21.25 9.78
C LEU A 275 -14.36 19.98 8.93
N GLN A 276 -13.40 19.72 8.05
CA GLN A 276 -13.46 18.53 7.18
C GLN A 276 -13.31 17.21 7.97
N PHE A 277 -12.54 17.20 9.06
CA PHE A 277 -12.42 16.02 9.94
C PHE A 277 -13.67 15.74 10.79
N LYS A 278 -14.49 16.75 11.11
CA LYS A 278 -15.75 16.53 11.85
C LYS A 278 -16.83 15.93 10.96
N VAL A 279 -16.88 16.29 9.68
CA VAL A 279 -17.89 15.77 8.74
C VAL A 279 -17.65 14.29 8.39
N ALA A 280 -16.40 13.82 8.41
CA ALA A 280 -16.06 12.42 8.18
C ALA A 280 -16.39 11.49 9.36
N LYS A 281 -16.80 12.03 10.53
CA LYS A 281 -17.15 11.24 11.72
C LYS A 281 -18.66 10.97 11.88
N TYR A 282 -19.48 11.50 10.98
CA TYR A 282 -20.95 11.42 11.02
C TYR A 282 -21.56 10.88 9.72
N LYS A 283 -20.78 10.14 8.93
CA LYS A 283 -21.25 9.30 7.82
C LYS A 283 -20.67 7.90 8.00
#